data_AF-A0AAW2UHF1-F1
#
_entry.id   AF-A0AAW2UHF1-F1
#
_cell.length_a   1.000
_cell.length_b   1.000
_cell.length_c   1.000
_cell.angle_alpha   90.00
_cell.angle_beta   90.00
_cell.angle_gamma   90.00
#
_symmetry.space_group_name_H-M   'P 1'
#
loop_
_entity.id
_entity.type
_entity.pdbx_description
1 polymer ?
#
loop_
_entity_poly.entity_id
_entity_poly.type
_entity_poly.pdbx_seq_one_letter_code
_entity_poly.pdbx_strand_id
1 'polypeptide(L)' 'AAERQGTLKGVTVSPQASSISHLLFVDDTLLFCEATNEQVVEVRRILGVYERASGQLVNFSKSSM' A
#
# COMPACT_ATOMS: atom_id res chain seq x y z
N ALA A 1 -6.80 7.21 -3.73
CA ALA A 1 -6.33 8.34 -4.55
C ALA A 1 -5.03 7.99 -5.28
N ALA A 2 -4.00 7.48 -4.59
CA ALA A 2 -2.70 7.12 -5.18
C ALA A 2 -2.79 6.10 -6.34
N GLU A 3 -3.57 5.02 -6.21
CA GLU A 3 -3.80 4.08 -7.34
C GLU A 3 -4.46 4.75 -8.55
N ARG A 4 -5.49 5.57 -8.30
CA ARG A 4 -6.21 6.29 -9.38
C ARG A 4 -5.34 7.37 -10.04
N GLN A 5 -4.33 7.86 -9.33
CA GLN A 5 -3.33 8.81 -9.82
C GLN A 5 -2.12 8.11 -10.45
N GLY A 6 -2.05 6.78 -10.40
CA GLY A 6 -0.93 5.99 -10.92
C GLY A 6 0.36 6.09 -10.09
N THR A 7 0.34 6.76 -8.93
CA THR A 7 1.51 6.90 -8.07
C THR A 7 1.79 5.64 -7.26
N LEU A 8 0.74 4.83 -7.01
CA LEU A 8 0.86 3.48 -6.48
C LEU A 8 0.36 2.49 -7.54
N LYS A 9 1.21 1.53 -7.91
CA LYS A 9 0.89 0.50 -8.89
C LYS A 9 0.76 -0.84 -8.21
N GLY A 10 -0.46 -1.34 -8.10
CA GLY A 10 -0.75 -2.65 -7.53
C GLY A 10 -0.40 -3.81 -8.47
N VAL A 11 -0.76 -5.02 -8.04
CA VAL A 11 -0.57 -6.25 -8.82
C VAL A 11 -1.79 -6.52 -9.70
N THR A 12 -1.56 -7.02 -10.91
CA THR A 12 -2.62 -7.39 -11.86
C THR A 12 -2.43 -8.83 -12.31
N VAL A 13 -3.47 -9.65 -12.19
CA VAL A 13 -3.40 -11.09 -12.50
C VAL A 13 -3.58 -11.41 -13.99
N SER A 14 -4.18 -10.49 -14.76
CA SER A 14 -4.29 -10.56 -16.22
C SER A 14 -4.47 -9.16 -16.80
N PRO A 15 -4.08 -8.88 -18.05
CA PRO A 15 -4.12 -7.53 -18.61
C PRO A 15 -5.49 -6.83 -18.57
N GLN A 16 -6.57 -7.59 -18.45
CA GLN A 16 -7.95 -7.07 -18.37
C GLN A 16 -8.50 -7.01 -16.94
N ALA A 17 -7.77 -7.56 -15.96
CA ALA A 17 -8.16 -7.52 -14.56
C ALA A 17 -7.88 -6.14 -13.95
N SER A 18 -8.67 -5.80 -12.94
CA SER A 18 -8.37 -4.62 -12.10
C SER A 18 -7.12 -4.87 -11.27
N SER A 19 -6.29 -3.84 -11.14
CA SER A 19 -5.14 -3.86 -10.23
C SER A 19 -5.60 -3.91 -8.77
N ILE A 20 -4.86 -4.65 -7.95
CA ILE A 20 -5.05 -4.77 -6.49
C ILE A 20 -3.81 -4.22 -5.79
N SER A 21 -3.94 -3.17 -4.98
CA SER A 21 -2.85 -2.66 -4.12
C SER A 21 -2.94 -3.09 -2.66
N HIS A 22 -4.07 -3.63 -2.20
CA HIS A 22 -4.23 -3.97 -0.80
C HIS A 22 -5.23 -5.10 -0.59
N LEU A 23 -4.97 -5.93 0.43
CA LEU A 23 -5.91 -6.90 0.97
C LEU A 23 -6.02 -6.68 2.47
N LEU A 24 -7.26 -6.58 2.95
CA LEU A 24 -7.58 -6.36 4.35
C LEU A 24 -8.04 -7.67 4.97
N PHE A 25 -7.41 -8.07 6.06
CA PHE A 25 -7.85 -9.14 6.95
C PHE A 25 -8.32 -8.55 8.28
N VAL A 26 -8.76 -9.41 9.19
CA VAL A 26 -9.25 -8.99 10.52
C VAL A 26 -8.15 -8.27 11.30
N ASP A 27 -6.93 -8.80 11.27
CA ASP A 27 -5.80 -8.30 12.06
C ASP A 27 -4.64 -7.74 11.22
N ASP A 28 -4.57 -8.11 9.93
CA ASP A 28 -3.44 -7.81 9.07
C ASP A 28 -3.86 -7.11 7.76
N THR A 29 -2.97 -6.30 7.22
CA THR A 29 -3.12 -5.69 5.90
C THR A 29 -1.91 -6.06 5.05
N LEU A 30 -2.16 -6.60 3.85
CA LEU A 30 -1.14 -6.79 2.83
C LEU A 30 -1.20 -5.64 1.85
N LEU A 31 -0.04 -5.08 1.53
CA LEU A 31 0.11 -4.03 0.51
C LEU A 31 0.90 -4.58 -0.67
N PHE A 32 0.40 -4.34 -1.87
CA PHE A 32 1.00 -4.74 -3.13
C PHE A 32 1.44 -3.50 -3.90
N CYS A 33 2.70 -3.46 -4.29
CA CYS A 33 3.24 -2.42 -5.15
C CYS A 33 4.39 -2.97 -6.02
N GLU A 34 4.76 -2.30 -7.12
CA GLU A 34 5.98 -2.67 -7.85
C GLU A 34 7.20 -2.56 -6.92
N ALA A 35 8.14 -3.50 -7.02
CA ALA A 35 9.36 -3.55 -6.21
C ALA A 35 10.39 -2.48 -6.65
N THR A 36 10.02 -1.21 -6.50
CA THR A 36 10.82 -0.03 -6.83
C THR A 36 10.90 0.89 -5.61
N ASN A 37 11.97 1.67 -5.52
CA ASN A 37 12.14 2.61 -4.41
C ASN A 37 11.05 3.68 -4.41
N GLU A 38 10.61 4.14 -5.59
CA GLU A 38 9.55 5.14 -5.71
C GLU A 38 8.24 4.64 -5.10
N GLN A 39 7.87 3.38 -5.36
CA GLN A 39 6.65 2.78 -4.80
C GLN A 39 6.74 2.61 -3.29
N VAL A 40 7.90 2.18 -2.76
CA VAL A 40 8.10 2.03 -1.31
C VAL A 40 7.98 3.38 -0.60
N VAL A 41 8.54 4.44 -1.19
CA VAL A 41 8.41 5.81 -0.67
C VAL A 41 6.95 6.25 -0.67
N GLU A 42 6.20 5.97 -1.72
CA GLU A 42 4.78 6.31 -1.80
C GLU A 42 3.94 5.53 -0.77
N VAL A 43 4.22 4.24 -0.57
CA VAL A 43 3.59 3.42 0.48
C VAL A 43 3.85 4.03 1.86
N ARG A 44 5.10 4.39 2.18
CA ARG A 44 5.44 5.06 3.45
C ARG A 44 4.71 6.39 3.60
N ARG A 45 4.57 7.18 2.52
CA ARG A 45 3.83 8.44 2.54
C ARG A 45 2.36 8.22 2.87
N ILE A 46 1.72 7.22 2.26
CA ILE A 46 0.32 6.84 2.51
C ILE A 46 0.15 6.42 3.97
N LEU A 47 1.02 5.56 4.47
CA LEU A 47 1.01 5.11 5.87
C LEU A 47 1.15 6.31 6.83
N GLY A 48 2.08 7.24 6.58
CA GLY A 48 2.20 8.44 7.41
C GLY A 48 0.98 9.36 7.36
N VAL A 49 0.26 9.44 6.23
CA VAL A 49 -1.02 10.16 6.16
C VAL A 49 -2.07 9.44 7.00
N TYR A 50 -2.15 8.12 6.90
CA TYR A 50 -3.05 7.30 7.71
C TYR A 50 -2.79 7.48 9.20
N GLU A 51 -1.54 7.43 9.64
CA GLU A 51 -1.18 7.61 11.05
C GLU A 51 -1.66 8.95 11.60
N ARG A 52 -1.42 10.03 10.85
CA ARG A 52 -1.85 11.38 11.25
C ARG A 52 -3.36 11.55 11.27
N ALA A 53 -4.07 10.94 10.32
CA ALA A 53 -5.52 11.07 10.20
C ALA A 53 -6.27 10.19 11.21
N SER A 54 -5.77 8.98 11.47
CA SER A 54 -6.40 8.01 12.38
C SER A 54 -5.92 8.13 13.83
N GLY A 55 -4.75 8.72 14.07
CA GLY A 55 -4.06 8.71 15.35
C GLY A 55 -3.39 7.37 15.69
N GLN A 56 -3.43 6.40 14.79
CA GLN A 56 -2.79 5.10 14.98
C GLN A 56 -1.34 5.15 14.52
N LEU A 57 -0.46 4.36 15.14
CA LEU A 57 0.92 4.19 14.69
C LEU A 57 1.05 2.86 13.95
N VAL A 58 1.70 2.90 12.79
CA VAL A 58 2.03 1.72 12.01
C VAL A 58 3.21 1.03 12.67
N ASN A 59 3.01 -0.23 13.05
CA ASN A 59 4.06 -1.02 13.65
C ASN A 59 4.97 -1.65 12.57
N PHE A 60 6.01 -0.92 12.19
CA PHE A 60 7.00 -1.39 11.22
C PHE A 60 7.81 -2.60 11.68
N SER A 61 7.88 -2.91 12.98
CA SER A 61 8.56 -4.13 13.45
C SER A 61 7.74 -5.40 13.22
N LYS A 62 6.43 -5.26 13.02
CA LYS A 62 5.55 -6.34 12.54
C LYS A 62 5.40 -6.36 11.02
N SER A 63 5.91 -5.35 10.31
CA SER A 63 5.85 -5.30 8.86
C SER A 63 7.06 -6.02 8.27
N SER A 64 6.81 -6.94 7.33
CA SER A 64 7.85 -7.50 6.46
C SER A 64 7.80 -6.77 5.12
N MET A 65 8.97 -6.43 4.58
CA MET A 65 9.13 -5.70 3.31
C MET A 65 9.76 -6.59 2.25
#